data_AF-A0A6L6PLF8-F1
#
_entry.id   AF-A0A6L6PLF8-F1
#
_cell.length_a   1.000
_cell.length_b   1.000
_cell.length_c   1.000
_cell.angle_alpha   90.00
_cell.angle_beta   90.00
_cell.angle_gamma   90.00
#
_symmetry.space_group_name_H-M   'P 1'
#
loop_
_entity.id
_entity.type
_entity.pdbx_description
1 polymer ?
#
loop_
_entity_poly.entity_id
_entity_poly.type
_entity_poly.pdbx_seq_one_letter_code
_entity_poly.pdbx_strand_id
1 'polypeptide(L)'
;MKLVLFEYTCKCCGNFYKAPQINPYAYGEFLLRKRNSPTLRYLDALNTPAYAEVADELRVNEYTRALDDITRADVLQIIFGSAACDPDVDGEPFELGLLPCCTDCGETVSISWQITDPIEFVEKDLIPATFSGWLNLTGRDRKKKVLAVLTRLSRFAPTRGRREEI
;
A
#
# COMPACT_ATOMS: atom_id res chain seq x y z
N MET A 1 -17.56 -6.32 1.03
CA MET A 1 -16.84 -6.99 -0.09
C MET A 1 -16.22 -8.30 0.37
N LYS A 2 -16.04 -9.26 -0.55
CA LYS A 2 -15.50 -10.60 -0.25
C LYS A 2 -13.99 -10.64 -0.46
N LEU A 3 -13.24 -10.94 0.60
CA LEU A 3 -11.78 -11.01 0.62
C LEU A 3 -11.32 -12.46 0.74
N VAL A 4 -10.13 -12.75 0.23
CA VAL A 4 -9.49 -14.07 0.35
C VAL A 4 -8.61 -14.08 1.60
N LEU A 5 -8.64 -15.15 2.40
CA LEU A 5 -7.70 -15.31 3.49
C LEU A 5 -6.38 -15.87 2.99
N PHE A 6 -5.30 -15.25 3.46
CA PHE A 6 -3.94 -15.74 3.31
C PHE A 6 -3.42 -16.16 4.68
N GLU A 7 -2.66 -17.24 4.70
CA GLU A 7 -1.84 -17.63 5.85
C GLU A 7 -0.44 -17.02 5.69
N TYR A 8 0.04 -16.40 6.75
CA TYR A 8 1.32 -15.70 6.83
C TYR A 8 2.20 -16.35 7.90
N THR A 9 3.50 -16.45 7.63
CA THR A 9 4.51 -16.79 8.64
C THR A 9 5.33 -15.56 8.98
N CYS A 10 5.24 -15.12 10.24
CA CYS A 10 5.95 -13.94 10.74
C CYS A 10 7.46 -14.15 10.70
N LYS A 11 8.20 -13.15 10.18
CA LYS A 11 9.67 -13.20 10.13
C LYS A 11 10.33 -13.04 11.50
N CYS A 12 9.68 -12.31 12.41
CA CYS A 12 10.27 -11.96 13.70
C CYS A 12 10.11 -13.08 14.74
N CYS A 13 8.89 -13.61 14.90
CA CYS A 13 8.59 -14.61 15.94
C CYS A 13 8.23 -16.00 15.39
N GLY A 14 8.11 -16.17 14.07
CA GLY A 14 7.72 -17.44 13.45
C GLY A 14 6.24 -17.79 13.58
N ASN A 15 5.41 -16.95 14.21
CA ASN A 15 3.98 -17.22 14.37
C ASN A 15 3.24 -17.31 13.02
N PHE A 16 2.29 -18.22 12.95
CA PHE A 16 1.36 -18.38 11.84
C PHE A 16 0.07 -17.61 12.13
N TYR A 17 -0.36 -16.80 11.17
CA TYR A 17 -1.56 -16.00 11.33
C TYR A 17 -2.27 -15.79 9.99
N LYS A 18 -3.58 -15.60 10.03
CA LYS A 18 -4.39 -15.35 8.84
C LYS A 18 -4.75 -13.88 8.72
N ALA A 19 -4.76 -13.37 7.50
CA ALA A 19 -5.26 -12.03 7.23
C ALA A 19 -5.93 -11.94 5.87
N PRO A 20 -6.93 -11.05 5.73
CA PRO A 20 -7.63 -10.87 4.46
C PRO A 20 -6.78 -10.11 3.45
N GLN A 21 -6.91 -10.48 2.19
CA GLN A 21 -6.36 -9.81 1.02
C GLN A 21 -7.42 -9.66 -0.07
N ILE A 22 -7.19 -8.69 -0.96
CA ILE A 22 -7.91 -8.63 -2.23
C ILE A 22 -7.60 -9.89 -3.03
N ASN A 23 -8.58 -10.35 -3.81
CA ASN A 23 -8.39 -11.48 -4.69
C ASN A 23 -7.18 -11.22 -5.61
N PRO A 24 -6.17 -12.10 -5.69
CA PRO A 24 -4.98 -11.87 -6.51
C PRO A 24 -5.28 -11.71 -8.01
N TYR A 25 -6.46 -12.12 -8.46
CA TYR A 25 -6.93 -11.93 -9.84
C TYR A 25 -7.66 -10.60 -10.07
N ALA A 26 -7.93 -9.81 -9.02
CA ALA A 26 -8.53 -8.50 -9.16
C ALA A 26 -7.47 -7.47 -9.58
N TYR A 27 -7.69 -6.83 -10.73
CA TYR A 27 -6.78 -5.84 -11.28
C TYR A 27 -7.17 -4.43 -10.83
N GLY A 28 -6.21 -3.67 -10.31
CA GLY A 28 -6.41 -2.28 -9.89
C GLY A 28 -7.09 -2.10 -8.54
N GLU A 29 -7.43 -3.19 -7.84
CA GLU A 29 -8.00 -3.15 -6.50
C GLU A 29 -6.91 -3.39 -5.45
N PHE A 30 -6.91 -2.58 -4.38
CA PHE A 30 -5.90 -2.68 -3.32
C PHE A 30 -6.49 -2.55 -1.92
N LEU A 31 -5.88 -3.26 -0.96
CA LEU A 31 -6.04 -2.94 0.45
C LEU A 31 -4.89 -2.02 0.87
N LEU A 32 -5.25 -0.88 1.43
CA LEU A 32 -4.31 -0.07 2.18
C LEU A 32 -4.40 -0.46 3.65
N ARG A 33 -3.24 -0.53 4.30
CA ARG A 33 -3.12 -0.84 5.72
C ARG A 33 -2.45 0.30 6.44
N LYS A 34 -2.74 0.41 7.72
CA LYS A 34 -2.02 1.31 8.62
C LYS A 34 -1.13 0.50 9.54
N ARG A 35 0.09 0.98 9.76
CA ARG A 35 1.05 0.33 10.65
C ARG A 35 0.48 0.23 12.07
N ASN A 36 0.70 -0.91 12.72
CA ASN A 36 0.24 -1.17 14.09
C ASN A 36 -1.27 -0.98 14.29
N SER A 37 -2.07 -1.14 13.23
CA SER A 37 -3.52 -0.98 13.27
C SER A 37 -4.22 -2.07 12.45
N PRO A 38 -5.35 -2.61 12.93
CA PRO A 38 -6.17 -3.53 12.13
C PRO A 38 -6.97 -2.80 11.04
N THR A 39 -6.88 -1.46 10.98
CA THR A 39 -7.69 -0.62 10.09
C THR A 39 -7.27 -0.81 8.65
N LEU A 40 -8.28 -1.00 7.79
CA LEU A 40 -8.12 -1.18 6.36
C LEU A 40 -8.87 -0.08 5.60
N ARG A 41 -8.35 0.27 4.43
CA ARG A 41 -9.06 1.05 3.42
C ARG A 41 -9.01 0.34 2.08
N TYR A 42 -10.05 0.52 1.30
CA TYR A 42 -10.15 -0.01 -0.05
C TYR A 42 -9.77 1.09 -1.06
N LEU A 43 -9.02 0.70 -2.10
CA LEU A 43 -8.72 1.57 -3.24
C LEU A 43 -9.04 0.83 -4.53
N ASP A 44 -9.83 1.48 -5.37
CA ASP A 44 -9.97 1.18 -6.78
C ASP A 44 -9.11 2.16 -7.58
N ALA A 45 -7.91 1.75 -7.95
CA ALA A 45 -6.95 2.60 -8.67
C ALA A 45 -7.38 2.95 -10.09
N LEU A 46 -8.30 2.16 -10.69
CA LEU A 46 -8.79 2.42 -12.05
C LEU A 46 -9.81 3.56 -12.07
N ASN A 47 -10.62 3.66 -11.03
CA ASN A 47 -11.67 4.66 -10.91
C ASN A 47 -11.31 5.84 -9.98
N THR A 48 -10.07 5.88 -9.47
CA THR A 48 -9.59 6.96 -8.59
C THR A 48 -8.68 7.93 -9.34
N PRO A 49 -9.14 9.16 -9.66
CA PRO A 49 -8.33 10.15 -10.38
C PRO A 49 -7.01 10.49 -9.65
N ALA A 50 -7.04 10.55 -8.32
CA ALA A 50 -5.85 10.85 -7.52
C ALA A 50 -4.70 9.85 -7.78
N TYR A 51 -5.01 8.59 -8.12
CA TYR A 51 -3.99 7.58 -8.42
C TYR A 51 -3.24 7.91 -9.72
N ALA A 52 -3.99 8.24 -10.77
CA ALA A 52 -3.42 8.67 -12.04
C ALA A 52 -2.62 9.98 -11.90
N GLU A 53 -3.15 10.95 -11.16
CA GLU A 53 -2.49 12.23 -10.93
C GLU A 53 -1.14 12.07 -10.20
N VAL A 54 -1.06 11.22 -9.17
CA VAL A 54 0.23 10.95 -8.49
C VAL A 54 1.20 10.26 -9.46
N ALA A 55 0.72 9.32 -10.28
CA ALA A 55 1.55 8.67 -11.29
C ALA A 55 2.13 9.67 -12.31
N ASP A 56 1.32 10.65 -12.75
CA ASP A 56 1.77 11.73 -13.64
C ASP A 56 2.81 12.63 -12.99
N GLU A 57 2.64 12.96 -11.71
CA GLU A 57 3.65 13.73 -10.98
C GLU A 57 4.99 12.98 -10.88
N LEU A 58 4.97 11.64 -10.74
CA LEU A 58 6.19 10.83 -10.76
C LEU A 58 6.87 10.80 -12.13
N ARG A 59 6.13 10.87 -13.24
CA ARG A 59 6.72 10.89 -14.59
C ARG A 59 7.57 12.13 -14.83
N VAL A 60 7.22 13.25 -14.22
CA VAL A 60 7.91 14.54 -14.41
C VAL A 60 8.85 14.91 -13.25
N ASN A 61 8.83 14.16 -12.16
CA ASN A 61 9.65 14.42 -10.97
C ASN A 61 11.12 14.04 -11.19
N GLU A 62 12.04 14.88 -10.74
CA GLU A 62 13.49 14.70 -10.97
C GLU A 62 14.06 13.39 -10.42
N TYR A 63 13.51 12.85 -9.32
CA TYR A 63 13.98 11.62 -8.68
C TYR A 63 13.48 10.35 -9.39
N THR A 64 12.40 10.45 -10.17
CA THR A 64 11.67 9.27 -10.67
C THR A 64 11.45 9.27 -12.17
N ARG A 65 11.66 10.39 -12.87
CA ARG A 65 11.56 10.51 -14.33
C ARG A 65 12.51 9.60 -15.10
N ALA A 66 13.67 9.27 -14.53
CA ALA A 66 14.66 8.41 -15.16
C ALA A 66 14.45 6.92 -14.87
N LEU A 67 13.50 6.58 -14.00
CA LEU A 67 13.15 5.19 -13.70
C LEU A 67 12.34 4.60 -14.86
N ASP A 68 12.50 3.31 -15.08
CA ASP A 68 11.61 2.55 -15.95
C ASP A 68 10.19 2.47 -15.34
N ASP A 69 9.22 2.03 -16.16
CA ASP A 69 7.82 1.97 -15.76
C ASP A 69 7.55 1.05 -14.56
N ILE A 70 8.28 -0.07 -14.45
CA ILE A 70 8.08 -1.05 -13.38
C ILE A 70 8.56 -0.43 -12.07
N THR A 71 9.79 0.07 -12.03
CA THR A 71 10.36 0.70 -10.84
C THR A 71 9.55 1.94 -10.43
N ARG A 72 9.05 2.74 -11.38
CA ARG A 72 8.18 3.87 -11.08
C ARG A 72 6.82 3.43 -10.53
N ALA A 73 6.25 2.32 -11.01
CA ALA A 73 5.03 1.75 -10.45
C ALA A 73 5.23 1.26 -9.01
N ASP A 74 6.37 0.64 -8.71
CA ASP A 74 6.73 0.27 -7.33
C ASP A 74 6.81 1.49 -6.42
N VAL A 75 7.45 2.58 -6.88
CA VAL A 75 7.51 3.84 -6.13
C VAL A 75 6.11 4.42 -5.92
N LEU A 76 5.26 4.43 -6.95
CA LEU A 76 3.88 4.88 -6.86
C LEU A 76 3.14 4.14 -5.74
N GLN A 77 3.23 2.80 -5.73
CA GLN A 77 2.60 1.99 -4.70
C GLN A 77 3.08 2.38 -3.30
N ILE A 78 4.39 2.55 -3.12
CA ILE A 78 4.97 2.91 -1.80
C ILE A 78 4.47 4.28 -1.33
N ILE A 79 4.44 5.29 -2.21
CA ILE A 79 4.13 6.67 -1.79
C ILE A 79 2.64 6.98 -1.76
N PHE A 80 1.81 6.29 -2.54
CA PHE A 80 0.47 6.75 -2.88
C PHE A 80 -0.36 7.06 -1.64
N GLY A 81 -0.35 6.15 -0.67
CA GLY A 81 -1.08 6.31 0.58
C GLY A 81 -0.65 7.52 1.41
N SER A 82 0.65 7.83 1.46
CA SER A 82 1.16 9.01 2.16
C SER A 82 1.06 10.31 1.35
N ALA A 83 1.01 10.22 0.02
CA ALA A 83 0.96 11.36 -0.87
C ALA A 83 -0.47 11.91 -1.02
N ALA A 84 -1.43 11.02 -1.28
CA ALA A 84 -2.76 11.41 -1.74
C ALA A 84 -3.92 10.99 -0.82
N CYS A 85 -3.79 9.88 -0.08
CA CYS A 85 -4.88 9.47 0.81
C CYS A 85 -4.99 10.42 2.01
N ASP A 86 -6.22 10.72 2.43
CA ASP A 86 -6.45 11.35 3.71
C ASP A 86 -6.00 10.39 4.84
N PRO A 87 -5.29 10.89 5.87
CA PRO A 87 -4.82 10.06 6.96
C PRO A 87 -5.98 9.54 7.81
N ASP A 88 -5.68 8.57 8.67
CA ASP A 88 -6.63 8.09 9.67
C ASP A 88 -6.85 9.15 10.78
N VAL A 89 -7.75 8.87 11.72
CA VAL A 89 -8.17 9.81 12.79
C VAL A 89 -7.03 10.31 13.68
N ASP A 90 -5.91 9.60 13.74
CA ASP A 90 -4.70 9.98 14.48
C ASP A 90 -3.64 10.69 13.63
N GLY A 91 -3.93 10.94 12.35
CA GLY A 91 -3.02 11.60 11.41
C GLY A 91 -2.02 10.67 10.73
N GLU A 92 -2.01 9.38 11.05
CA GLU A 92 -1.11 8.41 10.41
C GLU A 92 -1.60 8.01 9.01
N PRO A 93 -0.68 7.83 8.04
CA PRO A 93 -1.05 7.48 6.69
C PRO A 93 -1.46 6.00 6.57
N PHE A 94 -2.25 5.72 5.55
CA PHE A 94 -2.39 4.37 5.03
C PHE A 94 -1.25 4.08 4.03
N GLU A 95 -0.82 2.83 3.94
CA GLU A 95 0.26 2.36 3.07
C GLU A 95 -0.26 1.26 2.14
N LEU A 96 0.11 1.34 0.85
CA LEU A 96 -0.12 0.25 -0.11
C LEU A 96 1.01 -0.76 0.00
N GLY A 97 0.70 -2.05 -0.12
CA GLY A 97 1.72 -3.11 -0.06
C GLY A 97 2.34 -3.32 1.32
N LEU A 98 1.80 -2.69 2.37
CA LEU A 98 2.08 -3.06 3.75
C LEU A 98 1.43 -4.44 4.03
N LEU A 99 2.21 -5.36 4.59
CA LEU A 99 1.71 -6.67 5.00
C LEU A 99 0.91 -6.53 6.31
N PRO A 100 -0.02 -7.46 6.59
CA PRO A 100 -0.73 -7.48 7.88
C PRO A 100 0.25 -7.57 9.06
N CYS A 101 -0.13 -6.99 10.20
CA CYS A 101 0.60 -7.17 11.45
C CYS A 101 0.45 -8.61 11.95
N CYS A 102 1.56 -9.19 12.42
CA CYS A 102 1.53 -10.42 13.18
C CYS A 102 0.71 -10.23 14.46
N THR A 103 -0.18 -11.19 14.76
CA THR A 103 -1.05 -11.14 15.95
C THR A 103 -0.28 -11.24 17.26
N ASP A 104 0.96 -11.70 17.24
CA ASP A 104 1.74 -12.00 18.44
C ASP A 104 2.76 -10.90 18.74
N CYS A 105 3.59 -10.53 17.75
CA CYS A 105 4.65 -9.52 17.94
C CYS A 105 4.35 -8.15 17.30
N GLY A 106 3.25 -8.00 16.57
CA GLY A 106 2.86 -6.74 15.92
C GLY A 106 3.64 -6.37 14.66
N GLU A 107 4.73 -7.09 14.33
CA GLU A 107 5.56 -6.81 13.16
C GLU A 107 4.82 -7.04 11.83
N THR A 108 5.20 -6.27 10.81
CA THR A 108 4.59 -6.30 9.46
C THR A 108 5.49 -6.99 8.42
N VAL A 109 6.40 -7.86 8.88
CA VAL A 109 7.35 -8.56 8.02
C VAL A 109 7.08 -10.05 8.08
N SER A 110 6.85 -10.66 6.91
CA SER A 110 6.60 -12.09 6.78
C SER A 110 7.69 -12.76 5.94
N ILE A 111 8.03 -14.01 6.26
CA ILE A 111 8.96 -14.84 5.46
C ILE A 111 8.22 -15.46 4.27
N SER A 112 6.98 -15.85 4.48
CA SER A 112 6.13 -16.50 3.49
C SER A 112 4.68 -16.08 3.71
N TRP A 113 3.91 -16.16 2.63
CA TRP A 113 2.46 -16.11 2.66
C TRP A 113 1.88 -16.89 1.50
N GLN A 114 0.74 -17.52 1.72
CA GLN A 114 0.02 -18.28 0.72
C GLN A 114 -1.49 -18.16 0.95
N ILE A 115 -2.28 -18.36 -0.11
CA ILE A 115 -3.73 -18.51 0.04
C ILE A 115 -3.98 -19.74 0.93
N THR A 116 -4.99 -19.68 1.80
CA THR A 116 -5.33 -20.85 2.62
C THR A 116 -5.74 -22.04 1.75
N ASP A 117 -5.45 -23.25 2.22
CA ASP A 117 -5.93 -24.49 1.62
C ASP A 117 -6.72 -25.31 2.67
N PRO A 118 -8.06 -25.43 2.53
CA PRO A 118 -8.90 -24.93 1.44
C PRO A 118 -9.00 -23.40 1.39
N ILE A 119 -9.36 -22.85 0.22
CA ILE A 119 -9.53 -21.39 0.05
C ILE A 119 -10.66 -20.89 0.95
N GLU A 120 -10.33 -19.97 1.84
CA GLU A 120 -11.27 -19.34 2.75
C GLU A 120 -11.55 -17.90 2.32
N PHE A 121 -12.79 -17.47 2.54
CA PHE A 121 -13.23 -16.12 2.25
C PHE A 121 -13.80 -15.46 3.50
N VAL A 122 -13.61 -14.15 3.59
CA VAL A 122 -14.21 -13.33 4.64
C VAL A 122 -14.92 -12.13 4.03
N GLU A 123 -16.14 -11.88 4.46
CA GLU A 123 -16.85 -10.65 4.12
C GLU A 123 -16.41 -9.54 5.06
N LYS A 124 -16.00 -8.42 4.48
CA LYS A 124 -15.69 -7.19 5.21
C LYS A 124 -16.31 -5.99 4.55
N ASP A 125 -16.90 -5.13 5.36
CA ASP A 125 -17.30 -3.79 4.93
C ASP A 125 -16.08 -2.89 4.99
N LEU A 126 -15.45 -2.71 3.83
CA LEU A 126 -14.28 -1.87 3.70
C LEU A 126 -14.69 -0.46 3.32
N ILE A 127 -14.20 0.50 4.09
CA ILE A 127 -14.37 1.92 3.81
C ILE A 127 -13.39 2.30 2.68
N PRO A 128 -13.85 2.95 1.61
CA PRO A 128 -12.94 3.47 0.58
C PRO A 128 -11.95 4.50 1.14
N ALA A 129 -10.74 4.54 0.59
CA ALA A 129 -9.82 5.64 0.85
C ALA A 129 -10.42 6.96 0.32
N THR A 130 -10.17 8.05 1.02
CA THR A 130 -10.61 9.40 0.62
C THR A 130 -9.39 10.25 0.26
N PHE A 131 -9.61 11.32 -0.52
CA PHE A 131 -8.54 12.10 -1.14
C PHE A 131 -8.81 13.61 -1.06
N SER A 132 -9.61 14.04 -0.08
CA SER A 132 -10.09 15.43 0.03
C SER A 132 -8.94 16.41 0.13
N GLY A 133 -7.90 16.06 0.89
CA GLY A 133 -6.69 16.86 1.01
C GLY A 133 -5.99 17.02 -0.34
N TRP A 134 -5.81 15.93 -1.08
CA TRP A 134 -5.13 15.92 -2.39
C TRP A 134 -5.91 16.69 -3.47
N LEU A 135 -7.22 16.47 -3.55
CA LEU A 135 -8.07 17.07 -4.57
C LEU A 135 -8.13 18.60 -4.45
N ASN A 136 -7.99 19.13 -3.23
CA ASN A 136 -7.96 20.57 -2.97
C ASN A 136 -6.58 21.24 -3.19
N LEU A 137 -5.53 20.47 -3.54
CA LEU A 137 -4.22 21.04 -3.83
C LEU A 137 -4.14 21.59 -5.26
N THR A 138 -3.41 22.70 -5.41
CA THR A 138 -2.98 23.17 -6.74
C THR A 138 -1.92 22.24 -7.33
N GLY A 139 -1.71 22.27 -8.65
CA GLY A 139 -0.64 21.47 -9.28
C GLY A 139 0.77 21.76 -8.73
N ARG A 140 1.04 23.01 -8.30
CA ARG A 140 2.30 23.34 -7.63
C ARG A 140 2.42 22.66 -6.27
N ASP A 141 1.34 22.59 -5.51
CA ASP A 141 1.35 22.01 -4.17
C ASP A 141 1.35 20.47 -4.21
N ARG A 142 0.70 19.86 -5.22
CA ARG A 142 0.81 18.42 -5.50
C ARG A 142 2.26 18.01 -5.76
N LYS A 143 2.97 18.75 -6.62
CA LYS A 143 4.41 18.56 -6.87
C LYS A 143 5.25 18.62 -5.59
N LYS A 144 5.03 19.63 -4.75
CA LYS A 144 5.73 19.78 -3.47
C LYS A 144 5.42 18.62 -2.53
N LYS A 145 4.16 18.19 -2.45
CA LYS A 145 3.71 17.07 -1.61
C LYS A 145 4.40 15.78 -2.01
N VAL A 146 4.39 15.42 -3.30
CA VAL A 146 5.05 14.22 -3.84
C VAL A 146 6.55 14.26 -3.56
N LEU A 147 7.21 15.38 -3.86
CA LEU A 147 8.64 15.56 -3.58
C LEU A 147 8.98 15.38 -2.09
N ALA A 148 8.17 15.94 -1.20
CA ALA A 148 8.36 15.82 0.24
C ALA A 148 8.26 14.37 0.72
N VAL A 149 7.33 13.57 0.17
CA VAL A 149 7.19 12.14 0.48
C VAL A 149 8.40 11.35 -0.06
N LEU A 150 8.80 11.60 -1.32
CA LEU A 150 9.96 10.93 -1.93
C LEU A 150 11.26 11.18 -1.16
N THR A 151 11.46 12.41 -0.68
CA THR A 151 12.67 12.78 0.09
C THR A 151 12.70 12.10 1.46
N ARG A 152 11.55 11.76 2.04
CA ARG A 152 11.50 10.94 3.25
C ARG A 152 11.93 9.51 2.93
N LEU A 153 11.40 8.91 1.86
CA LEU A 153 11.76 7.54 1.48
C LEU A 153 13.24 7.34 1.16
N SER A 154 13.89 8.29 0.48
CA SER A 154 15.32 8.18 0.13
C SER A 154 16.24 8.19 1.35
N ARG A 155 15.76 8.69 2.50
CA ARG A 155 16.47 8.61 3.79
C ARG A 155 16.25 7.29 4.52
N PHE A 156 15.28 6.47 4.08
CA PHE A 156 14.83 5.29 4.81
C PHE A 156 15.21 3.95 4.19
N ALA A 157 15.72 3.87 2.96
CA ALA A 157 15.84 2.62 2.19
C ALA A 157 16.38 1.41 2.99
N PRO A 158 15.50 0.46 3.41
CA PRO A 158 15.91 -0.86 3.82
C PRO A 158 15.70 -1.81 2.63
N THR A 159 16.68 -2.70 2.42
CA THR A 159 16.67 -3.77 1.42
C THR A 159 15.34 -4.53 1.37
N ARG A 160 14.65 -4.51 0.23
CA ARG A 160 13.65 -5.55 -0.07
C ARG A 160 14.30 -6.61 -0.93
N GLY A 161 14.35 -7.81 -0.36
CA GLY A 161 14.75 -9.04 -1.02
C GLY A 161 13.91 -9.28 -2.27
N ARG A 162 14.57 -9.82 -3.29
CA ARG A 162 13.98 -10.32 -4.53
C ARG A 162 12.67 -11.06 -4.24
N ARG A 163 11.63 -10.74 -5.01
CA ARG A 163 10.61 -11.72 -5.36
C ARG A 163 11.34 -12.84 -6.08
N GLU A 164 11.52 -13.98 -5.42
CA GLU A 164 11.77 -15.22 -6.14
C GLU A 164 10.44 -15.58 -6.81
N GLU A 165 10.42 -15.45 -8.12
CA GLU A 165 9.36 -15.93 -9.00
C GLU A 165 9.22 -17.45 -8.81
N ILE A 166 7.98 -17.91 -8.70
CA ILE A 166 7.61 -19.33 -8.80
C ILE A 166 7.70 -19.74 -10.26
#